data_AF-A0A9Q8X2X4-F1
#
_entry.id   AF-A0A9Q8X2X4-F1
#
_cell.length_a   1.000
_cell.length_b   1.000
_cell.length_c   1.000
_cell.angle_alpha   90.00
_cell.angle_beta   90.00
_cell.angle_gamma   90.00
#
_symmetry.space_group_name_H-M   'P 1'
#
loop_
_entity.id
_entity.type
_entity.pdbx_description
1 polymer ?
#
loop_
_entity_poly.entity_id
_entity_poly.type
_entity_poly.pdbx_seq_one_letter_code
_entity_poly.pdbx_strand_id
1 'polypeptide(L)'
;MSLDLIHKLVMQAQSAIIQSNSINTLESIRIKFLGKNGYLNQQIKTLNNCSSDMRPKLGAAINQAKKDIYTLFIEQQNILKSKNIKKTLITDALDVTLPGRLSDIGTHHPITNTIKRMKLFFTTLGFSITHGPEIDDNYFNFDALNIPTYHPSRDEHDTFWFDETRLLRTHTSGIQIRAMANKNPPMRIISFGRVYRKDYDQNHTPMFHQMEGFMIDDNINLCHLKKILYDFLYNFFEKKISLRFRPSYFPFTEPSAEIDVIEQKTGNWLELLGCGMIHPKILRQANINTKKFSGFAFGIGIERLTMLLYNINDIRIFFKNDLQFLNQFQ
;
A
#
# COMPACT_ATOMS: atom_id res chain seq x y z
N MET A 1 75.03 34.34 20.07
CA MET A 1 73.64 33.84 19.94
C MET A 1 72.81 34.56 21.00
N SER A 2 71.85 35.40 20.61
CA SER A 2 71.02 36.17 21.54
C SER A 2 69.60 35.62 21.59
N LEU A 3 68.94 35.75 22.75
CA LEU A 3 67.51 35.44 22.89
C LEU A 3 66.65 36.26 21.91
N ASP A 4 67.10 37.46 21.54
CA ASP A 4 66.44 38.32 20.56
C ASP A 4 66.28 37.67 19.18
N LEU A 5 67.27 36.87 18.75
CA LEU A 5 67.19 36.19 17.45
C LEU A 5 66.11 35.09 17.47
N ILE A 6 65.99 34.36 18.58
CA ILE A 6 64.94 33.34 18.76
C ILE A 6 63.57 34.02 18.78
N HIS A 7 63.43 35.13 19.51
CA HIS A 7 62.20 35.91 19.57
C HIS A 7 61.79 36.44 18.18
N LYS A 8 62.74 36.97 17.40
CA LYS A 8 62.50 37.43 16.03
C LYS A 8 62.05 36.30 15.11
N LEU A 9 62.64 35.11 15.22
CA LEU A 9 62.24 33.93 14.44
C LEU A 9 60.83 33.46 14.81
N VAL A 10 60.46 33.51 16.10
CA VAL A 10 59.10 33.20 16.56
C VAL A 10 58.11 34.19 15.97
N MET A 11 58.35 35.51 16.08
CA MET A 11 57.46 36.52 15.50
C MET A 11 57.29 36.37 13.99
N GLN A 12 58.37 36.05 13.26
CA GLN A 12 58.32 35.81 11.82
C GLN A 12 57.51 34.56 11.48
N ALA A 13 57.69 33.47 12.23
CA ALA A 13 56.91 32.25 12.05
C ALA A 13 55.43 32.47 12.36
N GLN A 14 55.12 33.17 13.46
CA GLN A 14 53.75 33.54 13.85
C GLN A 14 53.05 34.33 12.75
N SER A 15 53.69 35.40 12.26
CA SER A 15 53.15 36.21 11.16
C SER A 15 52.91 35.38 9.89
N ALA A 16 53.90 34.57 9.49
CA ALA A 16 53.79 33.73 8.30
C ALA A 16 52.67 32.67 8.42
N ILE A 17 52.52 32.04 9.60
CA ILE A 17 51.46 31.07 9.87
C ILE A 17 50.09 31.75 9.77
N ILE A 18 49.90 32.90 10.44
CA ILE A 18 48.62 33.63 10.46
C ILE A 18 48.22 34.09 9.05
N GLN A 19 49.19 34.53 8.24
CA GLN A 19 48.96 34.98 6.85
C GLN A 19 48.79 33.84 5.84
N SER A 20 49.00 32.59 6.24
CA SER A 20 48.91 31.46 5.32
C SER A 20 47.46 31.15 4.93
N ASN A 21 47.20 31.13 3.62
CA ASN A 21 45.86 30.95 3.05
C ASN A 21 45.63 29.55 2.43
N SER A 22 46.63 28.68 2.45
CA SER A 22 46.51 27.30 1.95
C SER A 22 47.26 26.30 2.81
N ILE A 23 46.79 25.05 2.83
CA ILE A 23 47.44 23.95 3.55
C ILE A 23 48.86 23.72 3.02
N ASN A 24 49.06 23.83 1.70
CA ASN A 24 50.37 23.68 1.07
C ASN A 24 51.34 24.80 1.50
N THR A 25 50.87 26.05 1.56
CA THR A 25 51.69 27.18 2.06
C THR A 25 52.02 27.02 3.54
N LEU A 26 51.05 26.58 4.36
CA LEU A 26 51.26 26.35 5.78
C LEU A 26 52.29 25.23 6.03
N GLU A 27 52.25 24.16 5.24
CA GLU A 27 53.23 23.07 5.31
C GLU A 27 54.64 23.51 4.89
N SER A 28 54.75 24.35 3.87
CA SER A 28 56.04 24.94 3.47
C SER A 28 56.66 25.80 4.58
N ILE A 29 55.82 26.54 5.33
CA ILE A 29 56.23 27.34 6.49
C ILE A 29 56.69 26.43 7.63
N ARG A 30 55.96 25.34 7.91
CA ARG A 30 56.37 24.34 8.91
C ARG A 30 57.75 23.76 8.60
N ILE A 31 58.00 23.39 7.34
CA ILE A 31 59.29 22.85 6.91
C ILE A 31 60.40 23.91 7.06
N LYS A 32 60.14 25.17 6.69
CA LYS A 32 61.10 26.28 6.77
C LYS A 32 61.54 26.60 8.21
N PHE A 33 60.64 26.55 9.19
CA PHE A 33 60.94 26.90 10.58
C PHE A 33 61.26 25.68 11.48
N LEU A 34 60.54 24.57 11.32
CA LEU A 34 60.62 23.37 12.18
C LEU A 34 61.24 22.14 11.51
N GLY A 35 61.45 22.14 10.19
CA GLY A 35 62.02 21.01 9.45
C GLY A 35 63.49 20.73 9.83
N LYS A 36 64.04 19.58 9.40
CA LYS A 36 65.41 19.13 9.76
C LYS A 36 66.50 20.18 9.50
N ASN A 37 66.36 20.96 8.42
CA ASN A 37 67.25 22.07 8.05
C ASN A 37 66.64 23.46 8.32
N GLY A 38 65.54 23.54 9.06
CA GLY A 38 64.82 24.77 9.34
C GLY A 38 65.55 25.67 10.34
N TYR A 39 65.15 26.95 10.37
CA TYR A 39 65.87 27.98 11.13
C TYR A 39 66.06 27.64 12.61
N LEU A 40 65.07 27.02 13.28
CA LEU A 40 65.18 26.65 14.69
C LEU A 40 66.09 25.45 14.92
N ASN A 41 66.16 24.49 13.99
CA ASN A 41 67.10 23.36 14.10
C ASN A 41 68.54 23.79 13.80
N GLN A 42 68.75 24.82 12.97
CA GLN A 42 70.06 25.44 12.80
C GLN A 42 70.55 26.13 14.08
N GLN A 43 69.65 26.78 14.82
CA GLN A 43 70.00 27.38 16.13
C GLN A 43 70.38 26.34 17.20
N ILE A 44 69.89 25.10 17.10
CA ILE A 44 70.31 24.02 18.00
C ILE A 44 71.77 23.61 17.72
N LYS A 45 72.17 23.54 16.45
CA LYS A 45 73.54 23.16 16.07
C LYS A 45 74.58 24.17 16.58
N THR A 46 74.20 25.44 16.68
CA THR A 46 75.08 26.51 17.16
C THR A 46 75.22 26.54 18.69
N LEU A 47 74.41 25.77 19.46
CA LEU A 47 74.50 25.67 20.93
C LEU A 47 75.83 25.04 21.40
N ASN A 48 76.52 24.30 20.53
CA ASN A 48 77.83 23.72 20.82
C ASN A 48 78.92 24.79 21.06
N ASN A 49 78.69 26.03 20.60
CA ASN A 49 79.65 27.13 20.68
C ASN A 49 79.32 28.14 21.81
N CYS A 50 78.41 27.80 22.73
CA CYS A 50 78.00 28.67 23.84
C CYS A 50 78.63 28.28 25.18
N SER A 51 78.82 29.26 26.06
CA SER A 51 79.27 29.06 27.44
C SER A 51 78.33 28.15 28.23
N SER A 52 78.88 27.42 29.21
CA SER A 52 78.15 26.45 30.05
C SER A 52 76.90 27.05 30.70
N ASP A 53 76.95 28.32 31.10
CA ASP A 53 75.88 28.99 31.83
C ASP A 53 74.71 29.46 30.94
N MET A 54 74.97 29.71 29.66
CA MET A 54 73.96 30.21 28.70
C MET A 54 73.32 29.09 27.86
N ARG A 55 73.99 27.94 27.76
CA ARG A 55 73.53 26.77 26.99
C ARG A 55 72.16 26.22 27.45
N PRO A 56 71.85 26.10 28.77
CA PRO A 56 70.53 25.65 29.23
C PRO A 56 69.41 26.65 28.92
N LYS A 57 69.67 27.95 29.09
CA LYS A 57 68.69 29.03 28.85
C LYS A 57 68.30 29.12 27.37
N LEU A 58 69.28 29.06 26.47
CA LEU A 58 69.05 29.09 25.03
C LEU A 58 68.38 27.80 24.53
N GLY A 59 68.77 26.64 25.06
CA GLY A 59 68.13 25.36 24.74
C GLY A 59 66.65 25.32 25.13
N ALA A 60 66.33 25.79 26.33
CA ALA A 60 64.94 25.92 26.79
C ALA A 60 64.13 26.89 25.92
N ALA A 61 64.70 28.05 25.58
CA ALA A 61 64.06 29.03 24.71
C ALA A 61 63.77 28.48 23.30
N ILE A 62 64.68 27.71 22.70
CA ILE A 62 64.46 27.09 21.38
C ILE A 62 63.38 26.01 21.44
N ASN A 63 63.36 25.19 22.49
CA ASN A 63 62.34 24.16 22.67
C ASN A 63 60.95 24.77 22.88
N GLN A 64 60.86 25.85 23.66
CA GLN A 64 59.62 26.61 23.84
C GLN A 64 59.16 27.24 22.52
N ALA A 65 60.06 27.90 21.78
CA ALA A 65 59.77 28.46 20.46
C ALA A 65 59.23 27.41 19.47
N LYS A 66 59.81 26.21 19.45
CA LYS A 66 59.32 25.09 18.64
C LYS A 66 57.89 24.69 19.04
N LYS A 67 57.63 24.60 20.34
CA LYS A 67 56.31 24.24 20.87
C LYS A 67 55.27 25.29 20.47
N ASP A 68 55.57 26.56 20.67
CA ASP A 68 54.65 27.68 20.37
C ASP A 68 54.31 27.75 18.88
N ILE A 69 55.31 27.64 18.00
CA ILE A 69 55.10 27.61 16.54
C ILE A 69 54.31 26.37 16.12
N TYR A 70 54.57 25.22 16.73
CA TYR A 70 53.85 23.98 16.40
C TYR A 70 52.38 24.04 16.84
N THR A 71 52.10 24.59 18.02
CA THR A 71 50.72 24.83 18.49
C THR A 71 49.98 25.74 17.52
N LEU A 72 50.57 26.88 17.15
CA LEU A 72 49.97 27.81 16.18
C LEU A 72 49.79 27.20 14.80
N PHE A 73 50.73 26.35 14.36
CA PHE A 73 50.59 25.60 13.11
C PHE A 73 49.37 24.68 13.16
N ILE A 74 49.17 23.92 14.24
CA ILE A 74 48.00 23.05 14.38
C ILE A 74 46.70 23.86 14.37
N GLU A 75 46.66 24.96 15.11
CA GLU A 75 45.49 25.85 15.16
C GLU A 75 45.14 26.39 13.76
N GLN A 76 46.12 26.95 13.06
CA GLN A 76 45.90 27.46 11.70
C GLN A 76 45.53 26.34 10.73
N GLN A 77 46.12 25.15 10.87
CA GLN A 77 45.78 24.00 10.03
C GLN A 77 44.30 23.60 10.21
N ASN A 78 43.80 23.60 11.44
CA ASN A 78 42.40 23.30 11.74
C ASN A 78 41.46 24.39 11.18
N ILE A 79 41.84 25.67 11.26
CA ILE A 79 41.09 26.78 10.66
C ILE A 79 41.00 26.61 9.14
N LEU A 80 42.11 26.31 8.45
CA LEU A 80 42.12 26.13 7.00
C LEU A 80 41.35 24.88 6.57
N LYS A 81 41.45 23.76 7.31
CA LYS A 81 40.68 22.55 7.05
C LYS A 81 39.17 22.80 7.20
N SER A 82 38.74 23.44 8.28
CA SER A 82 37.32 23.74 8.50
C SER A 82 36.76 24.72 7.47
N LYS A 83 37.53 25.72 7.03
CA LYS A 83 37.15 26.60 5.90
C LYS A 83 36.98 25.83 4.60
N ASN A 84 37.90 24.92 4.27
CA ASN A 84 37.78 24.09 3.07
C ASN A 84 36.55 23.18 3.13
N ILE A 85 36.30 22.52 4.26
CA ILE A 85 35.10 21.68 4.45
C ILE A 85 33.82 22.52 4.25
N LYS A 86 33.72 23.69 4.89
CA LYS A 86 32.56 24.58 4.70
C LYS A 86 32.37 25.01 3.25
N LYS A 87 33.47 25.30 2.54
CA LYS A 87 33.43 25.64 1.11
C LYS A 87 32.90 24.46 0.28
N THR A 88 33.43 23.26 0.50
CA THR A 88 32.98 22.04 -0.19
C THR A 88 31.52 21.73 0.10
N LEU A 89 31.07 21.88 1.35
CA LEU A 89 29.66 21.68 1.72
C LEU A 89 28.71 22.65 1.00
N ILE A 90 29.16 23.87 0.70
CA ILE A 90 28.36 24.86 -0.05
C ILE A 90 28.40 24.56 -1.55
N THR A 91 29.56 24.18 -2.11
CA THR A 91 29.68 23.87 -3.54
C THR A 91 28.94 22.60 -3.92
N ASP A 92 28.95 21.62 -3.02
CA ASP A 92 28.36 20.30 -3.23
C ASP A 92 26.96 20.23 -2.60
N ALA A 93 26.42 21.37 -2.16
CA ALA A 93 25.07 21.47 -1.64
C ALA A 93 24.08 21.07 -2.75
N LEU A 94 23.36 19.99 -2.52
CA LEU A 94 22.29 19.53 -3.39
C LEU A 94 20.96 20.16 -2.95
N ASP A 95 20.10 20.46 -3.91
CA ASP A 95 18.70 20.73 -3.60
C ASP A 95 18.00 19.42 -3.23
N VAL A 96 17.88 19.18 -1.93
CA VAL A 96 17.20 18.01 -1.36
C VAL A 96 15.68 18.02 -1.55
N THR A 97 15.12 19.12 -2.08
CA THR A 97 13.68 19.24 -2.36
C THR A 97 13.31 18.77 -3.76
N LEU A 98 14.29 18.54 -4.64
CA LEU A 98 14.03 18.01 -5.97
C LEU A 98 13.38 16.61 -5.88
N PRO A 99 12.36 16.34 -6.71
CA PRO A 99 11.78 15.01 -6.81
C PRO A 99 12.84 13.95 -7.09
N GLY A 100 12.81 12.87 -6.31
CA GLY A 100 13.68 11.73 -6.54
C GLY A 100 13.38 11.05 -7.88
N ARG A 101 14.35 10.29 -8.39
CA ARG A 101 14.13 9.42 -9.55
C ARG A 101 13.37 8.19 -9.10
N LEU A 102 12.04 8.27 -9.15
CA LEU A 102 11.13 7.20 -8.74
C LEU A 102 10.44 6.61 -9.97
N SER A 103 9.99 5.36 -9.84
CA SER A 103 9.02 4.77 -10.77
C SER A 103 7.62 5.03 -10.26
N ASP A 104 6.67 5.23 -11.18
CA ASP A 104 5.26 5.42 -10.81
C ASP A 104 4.73 4.20 -10.05
N ILE A 105 4.00 4.46 -8.98
CA ILE A 105 3.35 3.41 -8.20
C ILE A 105 2.08 3.02 -8.95
N GLY A 106 1.97 1.74 -9.31
CA GLY A 106 0.76 1.20 -9.92
C GLY A 106 -0.43 1.21 -8.96
N THR A 107 -1.64 1.20 -9.52
CA THR A 107 -2.88 1.13 -8.74
C THR A 107 -3.67 -0.13 -9.07
N HIS A 108 -4.45 -0.60 -8.10
CA HIS A 108 -5.43 -1.65 -8.35
C HIS A 108 -6.70 -1.04 -8.92
N HIS A 109 -7.34 -1.76 -9.84
CA HIS A 109 -8.66 -1.38 -10.32
C HIS A 109 -9.63 -1.24 -9.13
N PRO A 110 -10.53 -0.23 -9.09
CA PRO A 110 -11.44 0.01 -7.96
C PRO A 110 -12.28 -1.23 -7.59
N ILE A 111 -12.74 -1.99 -8.57
CA ILE A 111 -13.43 -3.28 -8.35
C ILE A 111 -12.56 -4.29 -7.60
N THR A 112 -11.25 -4.34 -7.89
CA THR A 112 -10.32 -5.22 -7.18
C THR A 112 -10.16 -4.79 -5.72
N ASN A 113 -10.09 -3.48 -5.46
CA ASN A 113 -10.06 -2.94 -4.10
C ASN A 113 -11.34 -3.29 -3.32
N THR A 114 -12.50 -3.14 -3.95
CA THR A 114 -13.79 -3.57 -3.39
C THR A 114 -13.79 -5.06 -3.07
N ILE A 115 -13.37 -5.92 -4.00
CA ILE A 115 -13.28 -7.38 -3.77
C ILE A 115 -12.37 -7.70 -2.59
N LYS A 116 -11.18 -7.07 -2.51
CA LYS A 116 -10.26 -7.28 -1.38
C LYS A 116 -10.91 -6.90 -0.05
N ARG A 117 -11.61 -5.77 0.01
CA ARG A 117 -12.33 -5.31 1.20
C ARG A 117 -13.45 -6.28 1.61
N MET A 118 -14.25 -6.76 0.65
CA MET A 118 -15.29 -7.76 0.89
C MET A 118 -14.69 -9.08 1.38
N LYS A 119 -13.62 -9.57 0.74
CA LYS A 119 -12.90 -10.79 1.16
C LYS A 119 -12.43 -10.70 2.60
N LEU A 120 -11.83 -9.57 2.98
CA LEU A 120 -11.34 -9.37 4.34
C LEU A 120 -12.48 -9.52 5.37
N PHE A 121 -13.63 -8.88 5.15
CA PHE A 121 -14.76 -8.97 6.07
C PHE A 121 -15.31 -10.41 6.21
N PHE A 122 -15.54 -11.11 5.10
CA PHE A 122 -16.17 -12.44 5.19
C PHE A 122 -15.20 -13.52 5.66
N THR A 123 -13.91 -13.40 5.35
CA THR A 123 -12.89 -14.36 5.82
C THR A 123 -12.68 -14.28 7.33
N THR A 124 -12.80 -13.09 7.95
CA THR A 124 -12.75 -12.97 9.43
C THR A 124 -13.96 -13.63 10.11
N LEU A 125 -15.09 -13.77 9.42
CA LEU A 125 -16.27 -14.53 9.88
C LEU A 125 -16.17 -16.05 9.61
N GLY A 126 -15.05 -16.50 9.05
CA GLY A 126 -14.78 -17.90 8.74
C GLY A 126 -15.39 -18.39 7.42
N PHE A 127 -15.77 -17.49 6.51
CA PHE A 127 -16.16 -17.90 5.16
C PHE A 127 -14.91 -18.25 4.33
N SER A 128 -14.97 -19.40 3.68
CA SER A 128 -13.96 -19.84 2.71
C SER A 128 -14.29 -19.35 1.31
N ILE A 129 -13.28 -19.02 0.51
CA ILE A 129 -13.46 -18.55 -0.86
C ILE A 129 -13.46 -19.75 -1.80
N THR A 130 -14.46 -19.83 -2.68
CA THR A 130 -14.53 -20.85 -3.75
C THR A 130 -14.69 -20.17 -5.10
N HIS A 131 -14.16 -20.81 -6.14
CA HIS A 131 -14.23 -20.36 -7.53
C HIS A 131 -14.90 -21.42 -8.40
N GLY A 132 -15.40 -20.99 -9.55
CA GLY A 132 -15.95 -21.88 -10.57
C GLY A 132 -15.87 -21.24 -11.96
N PRO A 133 -16.20 -22.02 -12.99
CA PRO A 133 -16.04 -21.61 -14.39
C PRO A 133 -17.00 -20.48 -14.75
N GLU A 134 -16.62 -19.67 -15.75
CA GLU A 134 -17.46 -18.59 -16.30
C GLU A 134 -18.42 -19.08 -17.37
N ILE A 135 -18.00 -20.08 -18.17
CA ILE A 135 -18.89 -20.88 -19.00
C ILE A 135 -19.46 -21.97 -18.10
N ASP A 136 -20.78 -21.99 -17.95
CA ASP A 136 -21.48 -22.96 -17.11
C ASP A 136 -22.52 -23.73 -17.93
N ASP A 137 -23.08 -24.78 -17.32
CA ASP A 137 -24.15 -25.57 -17.92
C ASP A 137 -25.51 -25.11 -17.40
N ASN A 138 -26.55 -25.26 -18.22
CA ASN A 138 -27.96 -25.00 -17.90
C ASN A 138 -28.38 -25.63 -16.56
N TYR A 139 -27.88 -26.83 -16.26
CA TYR A 139 -28.15 -27.51 -15.00
C TYR A 139 -27.68 -26.70 -13.78
N PHE A 140 -26.42 -26.25 -13.77
CA PHE A 140 -25.85 -25.56 -12.61
C PHE A 140 -26.29 -24.11 -12.52
N ASN A 141 -26.45 -23.43 -13.67
CA ASN A 141 -26.89 -22.04 -13.70
C ASN A 141 -28.41 -21.89 -13.51
N PHE A 142 -29.23 -22.93 -13.75
CA PHE A 142 -30.68 -22.78 -13.60
C PHE A 142 -31.40 -23.97 -12.95
N ASP A 143 -31.32 -25.18 -13.50
CA ASP A 143 -32.17 -26.30 -13.06
C ASP A 143 -31.97 -26.63 -11.58
N ALA A 144 -30.71 -26.72 -11.15
CA ALA A 144 -30.33 -27.01 -9.76
C ALA A 144 -30.68 -25.86 -8.79
N LEU A 145 -31.01 -24.68 -9.31
CA LEU A 145 -31.45 -23.51 -8.56
C LEU A 145 -32.98 -23.36 -8.58
N ASN A 146 -33.70 -24.41 -8.97
CA ASN A 146 -35.16 -24.42 -9.02
C ASN A 146 -35.76 -23.34 -9.95
N ILE A 147 -34.97 -22.85 -10.90
CA ILE A 147 -35.44 -21.94 -11.94
C ILE A 147 -36.06 -22.82 -13.03
N PRO A 148 -37.34 -22.67 -13.43
CA PRO A 148 -37.93 -23.51 -14.48
C PRO A 148 -37.49 -23.10 -15.90
N THR A 149 -37.69 -23.97 -16.89
CA THR A 149 -37.36 -23.71 -18.31
C THR A 149 -38.11 -22.51 -18.90
N TYR A 150 -39.32 -22.24 -18.43
CA TYR A 150 -40.15 -21.10 -18.84
C TYR A 150 -39.86 -19.81 -18.06
N HIS A 151 -38.82 -19.77 -17.22
CA HIS A 151 -38.46 -18.57 -16.47
C HIS A 151 -37.85 -17.50 -17.39
N PRO A 152 -38.26 -16.22 -17.30
CA PRO A 152 -37.76 -15.15 -18.18
C PRO A 152 -36.23 -15.05 -18.22
N SER A 153 -35.55 -15.27 -17.10
CA SER A 153 -34.08 -15.21 -17.05
C SER A 153 -33.36 -16.23 -17.93
N ARG A 154 -34.05 -17.26 -18.44
CA ARG A 154 -33.47 -18.25 -19.38
C ARG A 154 -33.59 -17.82 -20.84
N ASP A 155 -34.38 -16.79 -21.11
CA ASP A 155 -34.61 -16.28 -22.46
C ASP A 155 -33.27 -15.89 -23.12
N GLU A 156 -33.17 -16.14 -24.42
CA GLU A 156 -32.02 -15.74 -25.23
C GLU A 156 -31.84 -14.23 -25.26
N HIS A 157 -32.87 -13.44 -24.95
CA HIS A 157 -32.76 -11.99 -24.79
C HIS A 157 -31.96 -11.58 -23.55
N ASP A 158 -31.91 -12.41 -22.50
CA ASP A 158 -31.25 -12.09 -21.22
C ASP A 158 -29.90 -12.82 -21.05
N THR A 159 -29.80 -14.04 -21.57
CA THR A 159 -28.64 -14.94 -21.35
C THR A 159 -27.82 -15.16 -22.62
N PHE A 160 -26.50 -15.19 -22.49
CA PHE A 160 -25.58 -15.57 -23.58
C PHE A 160 -25.41 -17.09 -23.65
N TRP A 161 -26.17 -17.71 -24.55
CA TRP A 161 -26.09 -19.13 -24.87
C TRP A 161 -25.06 -19.41 -25.98
N PHE A 162 -24.35 -20.52 -25.87
CA PHE A 162 -23.49 -21.07 -26.94
C PHE A 162 -24.22 -22.15 -27.74
N ASP A 163 -25.04 -22.95 -27.05
CA ASP A 163 -25.92 -23.98 -27.58
C ASP A 163 -27.06 -24.25 -26.57
N GLU A 164 -27.81 -25.34 -26.72
CA GLU A 164 -28.94 -25.71 -25.84
C GLU A 164 -28.55 -25.93 -24.37
N THR A 165 -27.26 -26.11 -24.07
CA THR A 165 -26.78 -26.53 -22.74
C THR A 165 -25.77 -25.57 -22.13
N ARG A 166 -24.84 -25.03 -22.93
CA ARG A 166 -23.70 -24.22 -22.47
C ARG A 166 -24.01 -22.73 -22.59
N LEU A 167 -23.65 -21.97 -21.57
CA LEU A 167 -23.92 -20.53 -21.49
C LEU A 167 -22.84 -19.78 -20.69
N LEU A 168 -22.77 -18.46 -20.84
CA LEU A 168 -22.03 -17.62 -19.89
C LEU A 168 -22.88 -17.41 -18.64
N ARG A 169 -22.34 -17.75 -17.45
CA ARG A 169 -23.10 -17.73 -16.20
C ARG A 169 -23.71 -16.35 -15.92
N THR A 170 -24.96 -16.32 -15.48
CA THR A 170 -25.71 -15.07 -15.19
C THR A 170 -25.55 -14.60 -13.74
N HIS A 171 -25.02 -15.49 -12.90
CA HIS A 171 -24.74 -15.31 -11.48
C HIS A 171 -23.73 -16.39 -11.04
N THR A 172 -23.18 -16.28 -9.83
CA THR A 172 -22.19 -17.24 -9.28
C THR A 172 -22.83 -18.40 -8.51
N SER A 173 -24.16 -18.50 -8.49
CA SER A 173 -24.93 -19.51 -7.74
C SER A 173 -24.58 -20.96 -8.08
N GLY A 174 -24.15 -21.25 -9.31
CA GLY A 174 -23.69 -22.57 -9.71
C GLY A 174 -22.50 -23.07 -8.88
N ILE A 175 -21.66 -22.17 -8.37
CA ILE A 175 -20.56 -22.49 -7.45
C ILE A 175 -21.11 -23.03 -6.12
N GLN A 176 -22.25 -22.50 -5.64
CA GLN A 176 -22.90 -22.97 -4.42
C GLN A 176 -23.38 -24.41 -4.58
N ILE A 177 -24.03 -24.72 -5.71
CA ILE A 177 -24.49 -26.09 -6.02
C ILE A 177 -23.30 -27.05 -6.06
N ARG A 178 -22.22 -26.70 -6.77
CA ARG A 178 -21.00 -27.51 -6.85
C ARG A 178 -20.33 -27.69 -5.48
N ALA A 179 -20.38 -26.66 -4.63
CA ALA A 179 -19.83 -26.75 -3.28
C ALA A 179 -20.66 -27.69 -2.39
N MET A 180 -21.99 -27.59 -2.43
CA MET A 180 -22.88 -28.47 -1.66
C MET A 180 -22.81 -29.92 -2.12
N ALA A 181 -22.51 -30.18 -3.39
CA ALA A 181 -22.30 -31.54 -3.89
C ALA A 181 -21.02 -32.21 -3.35
N ASN A 182 -20.02 -31.42 -2.94
CA ASN A 182 -18.69 -31.92 -2.57
C ASN A 182 -18.38 -31.85 -1.07
N LYS A 183 -19.24 -31.19 -0.27
CA LYS A 183 -19.00 -30.95 1.16
C LYS A 183 -20.31 -31.11 1.94
N ASN A 184 -20.21 -31.70 3.12
CA ASN A 184 -21.31 -31.76 4.08
C ASN A 184 -21.30 -30.50 4.97
N PRO A 185 -22.47 -30.06 5.48
CA PRO A 185 -22.54 -29.03 6.53
C PRO A 185 -21.70 -29.38 7.77
N PRO A 186 -21.15 -28.37 8.49
CA PRO A 186 -21.35 -26.94 8.32
C PRO A 186 -20.53 -26.34 7.16
N MET A 187 -21.10 -25.35 6.48
CA MET A 187 -20.49 -24.67 5.33
C MET A 187 -20.66 -23.16 5.43
N ARG A 188 -19.57 -22.43 5.20
CA ARG A 188 -19.55 -20.97 5.03
C ARG A 188 -18.68 -20.67 3.82
N ILE A 189 -19.31 -20.29 2.72
CA ILE A 189 -18.62 -20.12 1.45
C ILE A 189 -19.03 -18.81 0.82
N ILE A 190 -18.05 -18.12 0.26
CA ILE A 190 -18.24 -16.98 -0.63
C ILE A 190 -17.56 -17.28 -1.97
N SER A 191 -18.14 -16.73 -3.03
CA SER A 191 -17.57 -16.77 -4.37
C SER A 191 -17.57 -15.38 -4.97
N PHE A 192 -16.52 -15.09 -5.73
CA PHE A 192 -16.41 -13.88 -6.53
C PHE A 192 -16.22 -14.31 -7.97
N GLY A 193 -16.90 -13.65 -8.90
CA GLY A 193 -16.79 -14.00 -10.30
C GLY A 193 -17.38 -12.97 -11.23
N ARG A 194 -16.88 -12.97 -12.47
CA ARG A 194 -17.54 -12.30 -13.58
C ARG A 194 -18.81 -13.03 -13.95
N VAL A 195 -19.86 -12.28 -14.23
CA VAL A 195 -21.18 -12.77 -14.64
C VAL A 195 -21.65 -11.95 -15.83
N TYR A 196 -22.54 -12.53 -16.62
CA TYR A 196 -22.86 -12.01 -17.94
C TYR A 196 -24.37 -11.92 -18.14
N ARG A 197 -24.85 -10.81 -18.69
CA ARG A 197 -26.25 -10.56 -19.03
C ARG A 197 -26.33 -9.70 -20.28
N LYS A 198 -27.35 -9.87 -21.11
CA LYS A 198 -27.51 -9.10 -22.36
C LYS A 198 -28.14 -7.72 -22.12
N ASP A 199 -27.54 -6.94 -21.23
CA ASP A 199 -27.99 -5.59 -20.90
C ASP A 199 -26.83 -4.59 -20.93
N TYR A 200 -27.09 -3.38 -21.44
CA TYR A 200 -26.09 -2.32 -21.56
C TYR A 200 -26.72 -0.93 -21.52
N ASP A 201 -26.58 -0.26 -20.38
CA ASP A 201 -26.99 1.13 -20.17
C ASP A 201 -26.02 1.84 -19.18
N GLN A 202 -26.46 2.91 -18.51
CA GLN A 202 -25.63 3.63 -17.52
C GLN A 202 -25.43 2.86 -16.21
N ASN A 203 -26.30 1.90 -15.93
CA ASN A 203 -26.39 1.11 -14.71
C ASN A 203 -26.10 -0.38 -14.91
N HIS A 204 -26.05 -0.85 -16.16
CA HIS A 204 -25.89 -2.22 -16.58
C HIS A 204 -24.81 -2.35 -17.66
N THR A 205 -24.07 -3.44 -17.58
CA THR A 205 -23.00 -3.80 -18.52
C THR A 205 -23.05 -5.29 -18.80
N PRO A 206 -22.67 -5.74 -20.01
CA PRO A 206 -22.86 -7.13 -20.41
C PRO A 206 -22.00 -8.12 -19.63
N MET A 207 -20.93 -7.62 -19.01
CA MET A 207 -20.13 -8.33 -18.03
C MET A 207 -19.98 -7.43 -16.81
N PHE A 208 -20.23 -7.98 -15.63
CA PHE A 208 -20.00 -7.32 -14.34
C PHE A 208 -19.53 -8.36 -13.31
N HIS A 209 -19.21 -7.94 -12.10
CA HIS A 209 -18.72 -8.83 -11.06
C HIS A 209 -19.78 -9.00 -9.98
N GLN A 210 -19.99 -10.25 -9.58
CA GLN A 210 -20.89 -10.60 -8.49
C GLN A 210 -20.11 -11.31 -7.39
N MET A 211 -20.44 -10.96 -6.16
CA MET A 211 -20.12 -11.77 -5.01
C MET A 211 -21.39 -12.50 -4.59
N GLU A 212 -21.28 -13.79 -4.31
CA GLU A 212 -22.31 -14.50 -3.57
C GLU A 212 -21.72 -15.16 -2.34
N GLY A 213 -22.57 -15.37 -1.35
CA GLY A 213 -22.22 -16.13 -0.17
C GLY A 213 -23.38 -16.95 0.33
N PHE A 214 -23.06 -18.08 0.93
CA PHE A 214 -24.03 -18.90 1.63
C PHE A 214 -23.46 -19.50 2.90
N MET A 215 -24.35 -19.75 3.85
CA MET A 215 -24.04 -20.40 5.11
C MET A 215 -25.09 -21.45 5.41
N ILE A 216 -24.65 -22.68 5.68
CA ILE A 216 -25.49 -23.81 6.08
C ILE A 216 -24.91 -24.39 7.36
N ASP A 217 -25.73 -24.42 8.40
CA ASP A 217 -25.37 -24.96 9.71
C ASP A 217 -26.65 -25.39 10.45
N ASP A 218 -26.49 -25.93 11.65
CA ASP A 218 -27.61 -26.15 12.55
C ASP A 218 -28.20 -24.80 13.02
N ASN A 219 -29.54 -24.71 13.09
CA ASN A 219 -30.28 -23.55 13.60
C ASN A 219 -30.03 -22.18 12.92
N ILE A 220 -29.62 -22.15 11.65
CA ILE A 220 -29.51 -20.91 10.88
C ILE A 220 -30.90 -20.33 10.56
N ASN A 221 -31.05 -19.01 10.69
CA ASN A 221 -32.33 -18.33 10.54
C ASN A 221 -32.14 -16.91 9.97
N LEU A 222 -33.25 -16.24 9.67
CA LEU A 222 -33.26 -14.93 9.02
C LEU A 222 -32.56 -13.84 9.84
N CYS A 223 -32.55 -13.93 11.18
CA CYS A 223 -31.86 -12.96 12.03
C CYS A 223 -30.34 -13.00 11.80
N HIS A 224 -29.77 -14.20 11.61
CA HIS A 224 -28.36 -14.36 11.27
C HIS A 224 -28.03 -13.68 9.94
N LEU A 225 -28.84 -13.92 8.90
CA LEU A 225 -28.69 -13.28 7.59
C LEU A 225 -28.71 -11.74 7.72
N LYS A 226 -29.75 -11.20 8.38
CA LYS A 226 -29.90 -9.75 8.57
C LYS A 226 -28.71 -9.15 9.30
N LYS A 227 -28.22 -9.81 10.35
CA LYS A 227 -27.11 -9.31 11.15
C LYS A 227 -25.79 -9.32 10.37
N ILE A 228 -25.48 -10.41 9.67
CA ILE A 228 -24.26 -10.52 8.86
C ILE A 228 -24.24 -9.46 7.75
N LEU A 229 -25.36 -9.27 7.05
CA LEU A 229 -25.45 -8.25 6.00
C LEU A 229 -25.42 -6.82 6.56
N TYR A 230 -26.06 -6.58 7.72
CA TYR A 230 -25.96 -5.29 8.40
C TYR A 230 -24.51 -4.97 8.80
N ASP A 231 -23.83 -5.92 9.44
CA ASP A 231 -22.45 -5.74 9.88
C ASP A 231 -21.49 -5.60 8.70
N PHE A 232 -21.74 -6.35 7.61
CA PHE A 232 -21.00 -6.19 6.37
C PHE A 232 -21.12 -4.78 5.83
N LEU A 233 -22.35 -4.27 5.63
CA LEU A 233 -22.56 -2.96 5.04
C LEU A 233 -22.04 -1.84 5.96
N TYR A 234 -22.24 -1.95 7.27
CA TYR A 234 -21.67 -1.02 8.24
C TYR A 234 -20.14 -0.97 8.16
N ASN A 235 -19.47 -2.12 8.16
CA ASN A 235 -18.01 -2.19 8.03
C ASN A 235 -17.54 -1.74 6.64
N PHE A 236 -18.26 -2.12 5.58
CA PHE A 236 -17.85 -1.82 4.22
C PHE A 236 -17.84 -0.31 3.94
N PHE A 237 -18.83 0.43 4.43
CA PHE A 237 -18.95 1.87 4.22
C PHE A 237 -18.42 2.72 5.39
N GLU A 238 -17.99 2.10 6.48
CA GLU A 238 -17.43 2.76 7.69
C GLU A 238 -18.37 3.81 8.30
N LYS A 239 -19.68 3.65 8.09
CA LYS A 239 -20.70 4.58 8.57
C LYS A 239 -22.02 3.86 8.81
N LYS A 240 -22.87 4.47 9.63
CA LYS A 240 -24.24 3.99 9.83
C LYS A 240 -25.04 4.19 8.54
N ILE A 241 -25.62 3.11 8.02
CA ILE A 241 -26.45 3.13 6.81
C ILE A 241 -27.88 2.73 7.17
N SER A 242 -28.83 3.45 6.59
CA SER A 242 -30.23 3.07 6.60
C SER A 242 -30.45 1.93 5.62
N LEU A 243 -30.80 0.75 6.13
CA LEU A 243 -31.12 -0.44 5.34
C LEU A 243 -32.62 -0.67 5.33
N ARG A 244 -33.18 -1.00 4.17
CA ARG A 244 -34.56 -1.45 4.03
C ARG A 244 -34.57 -2.87 3.47
N PHE A 245 -35.02 -3.82 4.29
CA PHE A 245 -35.30 -5.18 3.84
C PHE A 245 -36.73 -5.21 3.31
N ARG A 246 -36.89 -5.45 2.00
CA ARG A 246 -38.21 -5.66 1.39
C ARG A 246 -38.36 -7.13 0.98
N PRO A 247 -39.54 -7.74 1.18
CA PRO A 247 -39.83 -9.05 0.59
C PRO A 247 -39.59 -9.02 -0.91
N SER A 248 -39.00 -10.09 -1.43
CA SER A 248 -38.83 -10.32 -2.86
C SER A 248 -39.04 -11.80 -3.17
N TYR A 249 -38.76 -12.24 -4.39
CA TYR A 249 -38.87 -13.62 -4.83
C TYR A 249 -37.62 -14.05 -5.57
N PHE A 250 -37.00 -15.13 -5.10
CA PHE A 250 -35.98 -15.87 -5.84
C PHE A 250 -36.33 -17.36 -5.79
N PRO A 251 -36.33 -18.10 -6.93
CA PRO A 251 -36.75 -19.50 -6.96
C PRO A 251 -35.98 -20.46 -6.03
N PHE A 252 -34.77 -20.06 -5.61
CA PHE A 252 -33.86 -20.82 -4.75
C PHE A 252 -33.86 -20.37 -3.28
N THR A 253 -34.64 -19.37 -2.88
CA THR A 253 -34.77 -18.95 -1.47
C THR A 253 -36.22 -18.73 -1.03
N GLU A 254 -36.54 -19.06 0.22
CA GLU A 254 -37.83 -18.83 0.86
C GLU A 254 -37.69 -18.81 2.39
N PRO A 255 -37.97 -17.70 3.10
CA PRO A 255 -38.35 -16.37 2.55
C PRO A 255 -37.18 -15.67 1.84
N SER A 256 -37.54 -14.87 0.85
CA SER A 256 -36.64 -14.04 0.04
C SER A 256 -36.78 -12.55 0.37
N ALA A 257 -35.68 -11.81 0.29
CA ALA A 257 -35.65 -10.37 0.52
C ALA A 257 -34.60 -9.66 -0.32
N GLU A 258 -34.87 -8.41 -0.68
CA GLU A 258 -33.89 -7.47 -1.22
C GLU A 258 -33.55 -6.42 -0.18
N ILE A 259 -32.30 -5.95 -0.20
CA ILE A 259 -31.85 -4.85 0.65
C ILE A 259 -31.62 -3.63 -0.21
N ASP A 260 -32.30 -2.55 0.15
CA ASP A 260 -32.08 -1.23 -0.40
C ASP A 260 -31.28 -0.37 0.60
N VAL A 261 -30.50 0.56 0.05
CA VAL A 261 -29.75 1.59 0.79
C VAL A 261 -30.16 2.97 0.31
N ILE A 262 -30.11 3.97 1.20
CA ILE A 262 -30.37 5.37 0.79
C ILE A 262 -29.13 5.91 0.07
N GLU A 263 -29.32 6.34 -1.18
CA GLU A 263 -28.30 7.05 -1.93
C GLU A 263 -28.13 8.47 -1.37
N GLN A 264 -26.89 8.86 -1.04
CA GLN A 264 -26.64 10.15 -0.38
C GLN A 264 -26.94 11.36 -1.28
N LYS A 265 -26.80 11.22 -2.60
CA LYS A 265 -27.03 12.31 -3.56
C LYS A 265 -28.51 12.60 -3.78
N THR A 266 -29.32 11.56 -3.94
CA THR A 266 -30.73 11.69 -4.33
C THR A 266 -31.69 11.54 -3.15
N GLY A 267 -31.26 10.91 -2.05
CA GLY A 267 -32.12 10.53 -0.95
C GLY A 267 -33.05 9.35 -1.26
N ASN A 268 -32.94 8.75 -2.45
CA ASN A 268 -33.78 7.64 -2.88
C ASN A 268 -33.24 6.30 -2.40
N TRP A 269 -34.15 5.33 -2.28
CA TRP A 269 -33.79 3.94 -2.04
C TRP A 269 -33.23 3.31 -3.32
N LEU A 270 -32.03 2.74 -3.22
CA LEU A 270 -31.36 2.03 -4.28
C LEU A 270 -31.19 0.57 -3.88
N GLU A 271 -31.62 -0.35 -4.75
CA GLU A 271 -31.38 -1.78 -4.57
C GLU A 271 -29.87 -2.07 -4.57
N LEU A 272 -29.41 -2.82 -3.58
CA LEU A 272 -28.00 -3.16 -3.41
C LEU A 272 -27.72 -4.64 -3.57
N LEU A 273 -28.57 -5.51 -3.01
CA LEU A 273 -28.35 -6.94 -3.00
C LEU A 273 -29.65 -7.72 -2.78
N GLY A 274 -29.65 -8.97 -3.27
CA GLY A 274 -30.69 -9.97 -3.00
C GLY A 274 -30.22 -11.01 -1.98
N CYS A 275 -31.12 -11.51 -1.15
CA CYS A 275 -30.81 -12.51 -0.14
C CYS A 275 -32.03 -13.34 0.27
N GLY A 276 -31.82 -14.43 1.00
CA GLY A 276 -32.92 -15.22 1.54
C GLY A 276 -32.48 -16.50 2.21
N MET A 277 -33.43 -17.19 2.84
CA MET A 277 -33.21 -18.53 3.39
C MET A 277 -33.21 -19.55 2.26
N ILE A 278 -32.22 -20.43 2.18
CA ILE A 278 -32.10 -21.41 1.07
C ILE A 278 -33.35 -22.30 1.05
N HIS A 279 -33.97 -22.41 -0.12
CA HIS A 279 -35.20 -23.16 -0.28
C HIS A 279 -34.97 -24.66 0.02
N PRO A 280 -35.84 -25.33 0.80
CA PRO A 280 -35.63 -26.73 1.19
C PRO A 280 -35.43 -27.72 0.03
N LYS A 281 -35.98 -27.43 -1.15
CA LYS A 281 -35.78 -28.25 -2.36
C LYS A 281 -34.31 -28.29 -2.80
N ILE A 282 -33.60 -27.15 -2.70
CA ILE A 282 -32.19 -27.03 -3.06
C ILE A 282 -31.33 -27.86 -2.09
N LEU A 283 -31.59 -27.73 -0.79
CA LEU A 283 -30.90 -28.51 0.24
C LEU A 283 -31.12 -30.02 0.05
N ARG A 284 -32.35 -30.45 -0.22
CA ARG A 284 -32.66 -31.88 -0.47
C ARG A 284 -31.97 -32.40 -1.73
N GLN A 285 -31.90 -31.60 -2.80
CA GLN A 285 -31.19 -31.98 -4.02
C GLN A 285 -29.68 -32.17 -3.79
N ALA A 286 -29.12 -31.45 -2.82
CA ALA A 286 -27.75 -31.63 -2.37
C ALA A 286 -27.57 -32.69 -1.26
N ASN A 287 -28.57 -33.54 -1.00
CA ASN A 287 -28.56 -34.55 0.07
C ASN A 287 -28.37 -33.98 1.50
N ILE A 288 -28.77 -32.72 1.73
CA ILE A 288 -28.71 -32.08 3.05
C ILE A 288 -30.03 -32.28 3.79
N ASN A 289 -29.96 -32.80 5.02
CA ASN A 289 -31.14 -33.05 5.85
C ASN A 289 -31.76 -31.72 6.36
N THR A 290 -32.86 -31.29 5.74
CA THR A 290 -33.57 -30.05 6.06
C THR A 290 -34.28 -30.04 7.42
N LYS A 291 -34.36 -31.19 8.11
CA LYS A 291 -34.85 -31.23 9.51
C LYS A 291 -33.76 -30.84 10.52
N LYS A 292 -32.50 -30.99 10.14
CA LYS A 292 -31.33 -30.69 10.99
C LYS A 292 -30.62 -29.41 10.56
N PHE A 293 -30.54 -29.15 9.27
CA PHE A 293 -29.79 -28.02 8.73
C PHE A 293 -30.70 -27.04 8.01
N SER A 294 -30.37 -25.77 8.18
CA SER A 294 -30.94 -24.65 7.45
C SER A 294 -29.80 -23.76 6.98
N GLY A 295 -30.09 -22.82 6.09
CA GLY A 295 -29.08 -21.92 5.60
C GLY A 295 -29.66 -20.69 4.93
N PHE A 296 -28.81 -19.70 4.70
CA PHE A 296 -29.14 -18.52 3.92
C PHE A 296 -28.14 -18.35 2.78
N ALA A 297 -28.55 -17.61 1.76
CA ALA A 297 -27.69 -17.15 0.68
C ALA A 297 -27.92 -15.66 0.41
N PHE A 298 -26.92 -15.00 -0.17
CA PHE A 298 -26.98 -13.60 -0.59
C PHE A 298 -26.11 -13.37 -1.82
N GLY A 299 -26.49 -12.40 -2.64
CA GLY A 299 -25.78 -12.01 -3.86
C GLY A 299 -25.68 -10.49 -3.99
N ILE A 300 -24.47 -10.00 -4.24
CA ILE A 300 -24.12 -8.57 -4.22
C ILE A 300 -23.41 -8.22 -5.53
N GLY A 301 -23.94 -7.23 -6.24
CA GLY A 301 -23.27 -6.63 -7.40
C GLY A 301 -22.10 -5.75 -6.95
N ILE A 302 -20.88 -6.07 -7.39
CA ILE A 302 -19.66 -5.43 -6.89
C ILE A 302 -19.52 -4.02 -7.47
N GLU A 303 -19.89 -3.82 -8.73
CA GLU A 303 -19.88 -2.51 -9.38
C GLU A 303 -20.78 -1.52 -8.66
N ARG A 304 -22.03 -1.90 -8.35
CA ARG A 304 -22.96 -1.03 -7.62
C ARG A 304 -22.42 -0.65 -6.24
N LEU A 305 -21.84 -1.62 -5.53
CA LEU A 305 -21.23 -1.37 -4.23
C LEU A 305 -20.02 -0.41 -4.34
N THR A 306 -19.20 -0.57 -5.38
CA THR A 306 -18.04 0.27 -5.68
C THR A 306 -18.46 1.69 -6.07
N MET A 307 -19.53 1.81 -6.87
CA MET A 307 -20.11 3.10 -7.25
C MET A 307 -20.59 3.88 -6.04
N LEU A 308 -21.27 3.22 -5.09
CA LEU A 308 -21.71 3.85 -3.86
C LEU A 308 -20.54 4.23 -2.95
N LEU A 309 -19.48 3.43 -2.89
CA LEU A 309 -18.31 3.69 -2.06
C LEU A 309 -17.53 4.92 -2.55
N TYR A 310 -17.31 5.01 -3.86
CA TYR A 310 -16.49 6.05 -4.48
C TYR A 310 -17.31 7.13 -5.19
N ASN A 311 -18.63 7.11 -5.04
CA ASN A 311 -19.56 8.10 -5.58
C ASN A 311 -19.54 8.23 -7.11
N ILE A 312 -19.37 7.11 -7.82
CA ILE A 312 -19.29 7.01 -9.29
C ILE A 312 -20.70 6.84 -9.87
N ASN A 313 -21.01 7.57 -10.93
CA ASN A 313 -22.38 7.62 -11.50
C ASN A 313 -22.62 6.68 -12.69
N ASP A 314 -21.58 6.19 -13.36
CA ASP A 314 -21.70 5.41 -14.59
C ASP A 314 -20.87 4.14 -14.48
N ILE A 315 -21.53 2.98 -14.54
CA ILE A 315 -20.87 1.66 -14.41
C ILE A 315 -19.85 1.41 -15.55
N ARG A 316 -20.09 1.98 -16.73
CA ARG A 316 -19.29 1.71 -17.94
C ARG A 316 -17.86 2.21 -17.80
N ILE A 317 -17.61 3.17 -16.90
CA ILE A 317 -16.28 3.73 -16.69
C ILE A 317 -15.27 2.68 -16.20
N PHE A 318 -15.73 1.66 -15.46
CA PHE A 318 -14.90 0.56 -14.99
C PHE A 318 -14.31 -0.26 -16.15
N PHE A 319 -15.00 -0.35 -17.28
CA PHE A 319 -14.57 -1.18 -18.40
C PHE A 319 -13.87 -0.37 -19.51
N LYS A 320 -13.93 0.97 -19.45
CA LYS A 320 -13.14 1.83 -20.34
C LYS A 320 -11.65 1.81 -20.02
N ASN A 321 -11.27 1.51 -18.77
CA ASN A 321 -9.89 1.45 -18.30
C ASN A 321 -9.09 2.74 -18.59
N ASP A 322 -9.73 3.91 -18.42
CA ASP A 322 -9.06 5.20 -18.56
C ASP A 322 -8.03 5.39 -17.44
N LEU A 323 -6.78 5.70 -17.79
CA LEU A 323 -5.69 5.85 -16.83
C LEU A 323 -5.91 7.01 -15.84
N GLN A 324 -6.54 8.12 -16.27
CA GLN A 324 -6.85 9.25 -15.39
C GLN A 324 -7.91 8.87 -14.36
N PHE A 325 -8.86 8.01 -14.74
CA PHE A 325 -9.83 7.44 -13.81
C PHE A 325 -9.14 6.47 -12.84
N LEU A 326 -8.36 5.52 -13.34
CA LEU A 326 -7.73 4.49 -12.51
C LEU A 326 -6.74 5.08 -11.50
N ASN A 327 -5.98 6.11 -11.88
CA ASN A 327 -5.01 6.76 -11.00
C ASN A 327 -5.64 7.46 -9.79
N GLN A 328 -6.96 7.72 -9.79
CA GLN A 328 -7.67 8.29 -8.63
C GLN A 328 -7.82 7.29 -7.47
N PHE A 329 -7.52 6.00 -7.69
CA PHE A 329 -7.65 4.93 -6.69
C PHE A 329 -6.30 4.41 -6.18
N GLN A 330 -5.22 5.16 -6.38
CA GLN A 330 -3.89 4.87 -5.81
C GLN A 330 -3.92 4.81 -4.28
#